data_AF-A0A960WM98-F1
#
_entry.id   AF-A0A960WM98-F1
#
_cell.length_a   1.000
_cell.length_b   1.000
_cell.length_c   1.000
_cell.angle_alpha   90.00
_cell.angle_beta   90.00
_cell.angle_gamma   90.00
#
_symmetry.space_group_name_H-M   'P 1'
#
loop_
_entity.id
_entity.type
_entity.pdbx_description
1 polymer ?
#
loop_
_entity_poly.entity_id
_entity_poly.type
_entity_poly.pdbx_seq_one_letter_code
_entity_poly.pdbx_strand_id
1 'polypeptide(L)'
;IGEKNGWLGITGILVAMFGSLMILIPSNSHNVEDIFIWKNAVGLLSGLTAAIAILALRKIRQSDSTLIILLYTFRIGTLFSLPFALYSLISNSSAYARLEVQLVLWLSALIGFAGQVLLTFGFKYVTAIQGSILSSSRIIMALVFGMLLLSNEVGVYSVLGAVAIFIANILVTLDKKNKSVA
;
A
#
# COMPACT_ATOMS: atom_id res chain seq x y z
N ILE A 1 -7.14 22.37 -3.46
CA ILE A 1 -7.31 21.16 -4.30
C ILE A 1 -7.00 21.45 -5.80
N GLY A 2 -6.58 22.65 -6.18
CA GLY A 2 -6.21 23.00 -7.57
C GLY A 2 -4.73 22.82 -7.92
N GLU A 3 -4.13 21.65 -7.66
CA GLU A 3 -2.78 21.36 -8.16
C GLU A 3 -2.86 21.14 -9.69
N LYS A 4 -2.19 21.97 -10.50
CA LYS A 4 -2.09 21.74 -11.96
C LYS A 4 -1.21 20.52 -12.20
N ASN A 5 -1.80 19.45 -12.70
CA ASN A 5 -1.07 18.23 -13.06
C ASN A 5 -0.38 18.44 -14.41
N GLY A 6 0.89 18.09 -14.47
CA GLY A 6 1.71 18.22 -15.67
C GLY A 6 1.58 16.93 -16.45
N TRP A 7 1.77 16.99 -17.76
CA TRP A 7 1.66 15.83 -18.63
C TRP A 7 2.55 14.66 -18.15
N LEU A 8 3.76 14.97 -17.68
CA LEU A 8 4.70 13.99 -17.11
C LEU A 8 4.17 13.32 -15.82
N GLY A 9 3.38 14.03 -15.02
CA GLY A 9 2.73 13.47 -13.84
C GLY A 9 1.66 12.44 -14.21
N ILE A 10 0.85 12.74 -15.24
CA ILE A 10 -0.22 11.85 -15.72
C ILE A 10 0.38 10.59 -16.35
N THR A 11 1.40 10.74 -17.21
CA THR A 11 2.07 9.59 -17.82
C THR A 11 2.75 8.72 -16.76
N GLY A 12 3.38 9.32 -15.75
CA GLY A 12 3.94 8.58 -14.62
C GLY A 12 2.90 7.74 -13.87
N ILE A 13 1.70 8.27 -13.62
CA ILE A 13 0.62 7.51 -12.97
C ILE A 13 0.20 6.31 -13.83
N LEU A 14 0.01 6.50 -15.13
CA LEU A 14 -0.38 5.41 -16.04
C LEU A 14 0.68 4.29 -16.09
N VAL A 15 1.96 4.67 -16.12
CA VAL A 15 3.08 3.71 -16.07
C VAL A 15 3.11 2.97 -14.74
N ALA A 16 2.88 3.65 -13.60
CA ALA A 16 2.82 3.00 -12.29
C ALA A 16 1.64 2.02 -12.19
N MET A 17 0.48 2.39 -12.73
CA MET A 17 -0.69 1.49 -12.80
C MET A 17 -0.37 0.24 -13.63
N PHE A 18 0.20 0.42 -14.82
CA PHE A 18 0.61 -0.72 -15.67
C PHE A 18 1.65 -1.62 -14.99
N GLY A 19 2.68 -1.02 -14.37
CA GLY A 19 3.69 -1.76 -13.61
C GLY A 19 3.10 -2.55 -12.44
N SER A 20 2.12 -1.99 -11.73
CA SER A 20 1.43 -2.69 -10.64
C SER A 20 0.63 -3.90 -11.14
N LEU A 21 0.01 -3.81 -12.34
CA LEU A 21 -0.68 -4.93 -12.96
C LEU A 21 0.29 -6.05 -13.34
N MET A 22 1.47 -5.72 -13.86
CA MET A 22 2.49 -6.73 -14.20
C MET A 22 2.98 -7.51 -12.97
N ILE A 23 3.11 -6.86 -11.81
CA ILE A 23 3.50 -7.53 -10.56
C ILE A 23 2.43 -8.52 -10.09
N LEU A 24 1.16 -8.22 -10.36
CA LEU A 24 0.02 -9.07 -9.96
C LEU A 24 -0.17 -10.30 -10.84
N ILE A 25 0.49 -10.40 -12.00
CA ILE A 25 0.39 -11.57 -12.87
C ILE A 25 1.10 -12.74 -12.17
N PRO A 26 0.39 -13.82 -11.80
CA PRO A 26 1.00 -14.95 -11.10
C PRO A 26 1.99 -15.65 -12.04
N SER A 27 3.24 -15.82 -11.58
CA SER A 27 4.30 -16.40 -12.39
C SER A 27 4.21 -17.93 -12.50
N ASN A 28 3.68 -18.64 -11.50
CA ASN A 28 3.72 -20.11 -11.40
C ASN A 28 2.53 -20.71 -10.63
N SER A 29 1.30 -20.60 -11.14
CA SER A 29 0.16 -21.34 -10.54
C SER A 29 -0.79 -21.90 -11.60
N HIS A 30 -0.79 -23.23 -11.73
CA HIS A 30 -1.67 -24.03 -12.61
C HIS A 30 -3.17 -23.97 -12.29
N ASN A 31 -3.64 -23.01 -11.49
CA ASN A 31 -5.05 -22.84 -11.13
C ASN A 31 -5.52 -21.47 -11.59
N VAL A 32 -5.68 -21.31 -12.92
CA VAL A 32 -6.16 -20.07 -13.56
C VAL A 32 -7.69 -19.94 -13.48
N GLU A 33 -8.40 -20.93 -12.94
CA GLU A 33 -9.87 -20.98 -13.00
C GLU A 33 -10.62 -20.19 -11.92
N ASP A 34 -9.96 -19.65 -10.89
CA ASP A 34 -10.64 -18.91 -9.80
C ASP A 34 -10.28 -17.42 -9.72
N ILE A 35 -10.07 -16.78 -10.88
CA ILE A 35 -10.10 -15.32 -11.02
C ILE A 35 -11.56 -14.86 -10.97
N PHE A 36 -12.18 -15.04 -9.80
CA PHE A 36 -13.54 -14.60 -9.53
C PHE A 36 -13.55 -13.06 -9.64
N ILE A 37 -14.31 -12.52 -10.60
CA ILE A 37 -14.48 -11.07 -10.87
C ILE A 37 -14.68 -10.28 -9.56
N TRP A 38 -15.35 -10.89 -8.59
CA TRP A 38 -15.56 -10.35 -7.25
C TRP A 38 -14.28 -10.00 -6.49
N LYS A 39 -13.25 -10.87 -6.50
CA LYS A 39 -11.98 -10.63 -5.78
C LYS A 39 -11.27 -9.39 -6.34
N ASN A 40 -11.24 -9.25 -7.67
CA ASN A 40 -10.66 -8.09 -8.34
C ASN A 40 -11.48 -6.82 -8.10
N ALA A 41 -12.82 -6.91 -8.12
CA ALA A 41 -13.71 -5.79 -7.85
C ALA A 41 -13.56 -5.26 -6.41
N VAL A 42 -13.50 -6.16 -5.42
CA VAL A 42 -13.24 -5.78 -4.02
C VAL A 42 -11.86 -5.15 -3.85
N GLY A 43 -10.84 -5.68 -4.54
CA GLY A 43 -9.51 -5.07 -4.57
C GLY A 43 -9.52 -3.64 -5.11
N LEU A 44 -10.19 -3.40 -6.25
CA LEU A 44 -10.31 -2.07 -6.84
C LEU A 44 -11.08 -1.10 -5.94
N LEU A 45 -12.20 -1.53 -5.36
CA LEU A 45 -12.98 -0.74 -4.41
C LEU A 45 -12.17 -0.37 -3.17
N SER A 46 -11.33 -1.29 -2.68
CA SER A 46 -10.44 -1.00 -1.55
C SER A 46 -9.41 0.07 -1.91
N GLY A 47 -8.86 0.06 -3.13
CA GLY A 47 -7.94 1.06 -3.62
C GLY A 47 -8.56 2.46 -3.73
N LEU A 48 -9.79 2.54 -4.25
CA LEU A 48 -10.54 3.80 -4.31
C LEU A 48 -10.83 4.35 -2.90
N THR A 49 -11.29 3.48 -2.00
CA THR A 49 -11.56 3.85 -0.60
C THR A 49 -10.29 4.32 0.11
N ALA A 50 -9.17 3.63 -0.11
CA ALA A 50 -7.86 4.01 0.43
C ALA A 50 -7.40 5.38 -0.10
N ALA A 51 -7.62 5.68 -1.39
CA ALA A 51 -7.29 6.98 -1.96
C ALA A 51 -8.08 8.11 -1.30
N ILE A 52 -9.40 7.92 -1.10
CA ILE A 52 -10.25 8.88 -0.38
C ILE A 52 -9.76 9.06 1.06
N ALA A 53 -9.45 7.95 1.75
CA ALA A 53 -8.94 7.99 3.12
C ALA A 53 -7.62 8.74 3.22
N ILE A 54 -6.68 8.56 2.29
CA ILE A 54 -5.39 9.29 2.27
C ILE A 54 -5.60 10.78 2.02
N LEU A 55 -6.51 11.17 1.12
CA LEU A 55 -6.83 12.57 0.87
C LEU A 55 -7.45 13.24 2.11
N ALA A 56 -8.38 12.55 2.77
CA ALA A 56 -8.98 13.01 4.02
C ALA A 56 -7.93 13.12 5.13
N LEU A 57 -7.08 12.09 5.27
CA LEU A 57 -5.97 12.05 6.23
C LEU A 57 -5.03 13.23 6.05
N ARG A 58 -4.61 13.53 4.81
CA ARG A 58 -3.74 14.67 4.51
C ARG A 58 -4.38 15.98 4.95
N LYS A 59 -5.69 16.16 4.71
CA LYS A 59 -6.42 17.37 5.09
C LYS A 59 -6.48 17.54 6.62
N ILE A 60 -6.88 16.49 7.34
CA ILE A 60 -6.99 16.49 8.81
C ILE A 60 -5.61 16.63 9.47
N ARG A 61 -4.56 16.11 8.84
CA ARG A 61 -3.19 16.23 9.37
C ARG A 61 -2.67 17.66 9.40
N GLN A 62 -3.28 18.60 8.68
CA GLN A 62 -2.89 20.02 8.75
C GLN A 62 -3.40 20.71 10.03
N SER A 63 -4.52 20.25 10.59
CA SER A 63 -5.12 20.81 11.81
C SER A 63 -4.76 20.03 13.06
N ASP A 64 -4.74 18.70 12.99
CA ASP A 64 -4.74 17.84 14.18
C ASP A 64 -3.41 17.17 14.47
N SER A 65 -3.23 16.70 15.71
CA SER A 65 -2.02 15.96 16.10
C SER A 65 -2.02 14.53 15.53
N THR A 66 -0.83 14.00 15.23
CA THR A 66 -0.67 12.63 14.69
C THR A 66 -1.34 11.59 15.59
N LEU A 67 -1.18 11.72 16.92
CA LEU A 67 -1.67 10.75 17.89
C LEU A 67 -3.20 10.70 17.94
N ILE A 68 -3.88 11.85 17.83
CA ILE A 68 -5.36 11.90 17.80
C ILE A 68 -5.86 11.18 16.56
N ILE A 69 -5.28 11.47 15.39
CA ILE A 69 -5.65 10.84 14.13
C ILE A 69 -5.47 9.32 14.21
N LEU A 70 -4.30 8.87 14.68
CA LEU A 70 -4.00 7.45 14.85
C LEU A 70 -4.98 6.77 15.82
N LEU A 71 -5.30 7.41 16.94
CA LEU A 71 -6.25 6.87 17.91
C LEU A 71 -7.61 6.61 17.25
N TYR A 72 -8.13 7.56 16.45
CA TYR A 72 -9.38 7.36 15.73
C TYR A 72 -9.28 6.30 14.64
N THR A 73 -8.21 6.32 13.83
CA THR A 73 -8.00 5.32 12.77
C THR A 73 -7.89 3.91 13.33
N PHE A 74 -7.11 3.72 14.40
CA PHE A 74 -6.99 2.41 15.05
C PHE A 74 -8.28 1.98 15.74
N ARG A 75 -8.98 2.87 16.44
CA ARG A 75 -10.27 2.52 17.08
C ARG A 75 -11.30 2.04 16.07
N ILE A 76 -11.46 2.77 14.96
CA ILE A 76 -12.39 2.36 13.89
C ILE A 76 -11.89 1.06 13.24
N GLY A 77 -10.59 0.98 12.90
CA GLY A 77 -9.99 -0.22 12.32
C GLY A 77 -10.21 -1.46 13.17
N THR A 78 -9.92 -1.38 14.47
CA THR A 78 -10.14 -2.46 15.43
C THR A 78 -11.62 -2.86 15.51
N LEU A 79 -12.54 -1.90 15.60
CA LEU A 79 -13.97 -2.21 15.69
C LEU A 79 -14.47 -3.00 14.46
N PHE A 80 -14.01 -2.62 13.27
CA PHE A 80 -14.37 -3.30 12.02
C PHE A 80 -13.63 -4.63 11.83
N SER A 81 -12.36 -4.74 12.24
CA SER A 81 -11.57 -5.96 12.04
C SER A 81 -11.83 -7.03 13.10
N LEU A 82 -12.30 -6.64 14.29
CA LEU A 82 -12.42 -7.54 15.45
C LEU A 82 -13.35 -8.74 15.22
N PRO A 83 -14.56 -8.62 14.62
CA PRO A 83 -15.40 -9.78 14.34
C PRO A 83 -14.70 -10.81 13.43
N PHE A 84 -13.99 -10.33 12.40
CA PHE A 84 -13.25 -11.20 11.48
C PHE A 84 -12.04 -11.85 12.15
N ALA A 85 -11.33 -11.10 13.00
CA ALA A 85 -10.20 -11.62 13.76
C ALA A 85 -10.65 -12.72 14.72
N LEU A 86 -11.75 -12.51 15.46
CA LEU A 86 -12.31 -13.51 16.36
C LEU A 86 -12.77 -14.76 15.61
N TYR A 87 -13.46 -14.59 14.48
CA TYR A 87 -13.87 -15.72 13.65
C TYR A 87 -12.67 -16.55 13.17
N SER A 88 -11.58 -15.90 12.74
CA SER A 88 -10.35 -16.56 12.32
C SER A 88 -9.66 -17.31 13.46
N LEU A 89 -9.58 -16.69 14.65
CA LEU A 89 -8.98 -17.28 15.85
C LEU A 89 -9.74 -18.52 16.34
N ILE A 90 -11.07 -18.49 16.30
CA ILE A 90 -11.91 -19.64 16.71
C ILE A 90 -11.77 -20.76 15.69
N SER A 91 -11.90 -20.46 14.41
CA SER A 91 -11.87 -21.46 13.33
C SER A 91 -10.51 -22.16 13.19
N ASN A 92 -9.41 -21.48 13.51
CA ASN A 92 -8.04 -22.03 13.37
C ASN A 92 -7.25 -22.03 14.69
N SER A 93 -7.94 -22.26 15.81
CA SER A 93 -7.36 -22.17 17.16
C SER A 93 -6.08 -22.98 17.37
N SER A 94 -5.98 -24.16 16.75
CA SER A 94 -4.80 -25.03 16.82
C SER A 94 -3.56 -24.47 16.10
N ALA A 95 -3.75 -23.66 15.05
CA ALA A 95 -2.65 -23.00 14.34
C ALA A 95 -2.09 -21.81 15.14
N TYR A 96 -2.97 -21.02 15.76
CA TYR A 96 -2.60 -19.85 16.56
C TYR A 96 -2.07 -20.19 17.97
N ALA A 97 -2.23 -21.44 18.42
CA ALA A 97 -1.66 -21.93 19.68
C ALA A 97 -0.13 -22.08 19.63
N ARG A 98 0.48 -22.10 18.43
CA ARG A 98 1.94 -22.22 18.27
C ARG A 98 2.62 -20.92 18.66
N LEU A 99 3.61 -21.00 19.57
CA LEU A 99 4.36 -19.84 20.06
C LEU A 99 5.02 -19.06 18.91
N GLU A 100 5.55 -19.75 17.90
CA GLU A 100 6.16 -19.15 16.72
C GLU A 100 5.19 -18.21 15.99
N VAL A 101 3.95 -18.64 15.79
CA VAL A 101 2.91 -17.85 15.11
C VAL A 101 2.55 -16.63 15.96
N GLN A 102 2.43 -16.80 17.29
CA GLN A 102 2.13 -15.69 18.19
C GLN A 102 3.25 -14.63 18.20
N LEU A 103 4.52 -15.06 18.21
CA LEU A 103 5.67 -14.15 18.15
C LEU A 103 5.68 -13.36 16.83
N VAL A 104 5.45 -14.01 15.70
CA VAL A 104 5.36 -13.33 14.40
C VAL A 104 4.20 -12.34 14.37
N LEU A 105 3.03 -12.71 14.93
CA LEU A 105 1.88 -11.80 15.03
C LEU A 105 2.21 -10.56 15.87
N TRP A 106 2.83 -10.73 17.04
CA TRP A 106 3.23 -9.61 17.89
C TRP A 106 4.26 -8.69 17.22
N LEU A 107 5.28 -9.27 16.58
CA LEU A 107 6.27 -8.50 15.83
C LEU A 107 5.63 -7.75 14.65
N SER A 108 4.73 -8.41 13.91
CA SER A 108 4.00 -7.78 12.82
C SER A 108 3.12 -6.62 13.29
N ALA A 109 2.49 -6.75 14.47
CA ALA A 109 1.67 -5.70 15.06
C ALA A 109 2.53 -4.49 15.48
N LEU A 110 3.69 -4.73 16.11
CA LEU A 110 4.61 -3.65 16.52
C LEU A 110 5.20 -2.92 15.32
N ILE A 111 5.70 -3.65 14.32
CA ILE A 111 6.27 -3.07 13.10
C ILE A 111 5.18 -2.35 12.30
N GLY A 112 3.99 -2.94 12.18
CA GLY A 112 2.85 -2.34 11.51
C GLY A 112 2.39 -1.04 12.20
N PHE A 113 2.32 -1.03 13.53
CA PHE A 113 2.02 0.17 14.30
C PHE A 113 3.08 1.26 14.07
N ALA A 114 4.37 0.93 14.18
CA ALA A 114 5.46 1.87 13.93
C ALA A 114 5.42 2.43 12.49
N GLY A 115 5.19 1.56 11.50
CA GLY A 115 5.04 1.95 10.10
C GLY A 115 3.86 2.90 9.88
N GLN A 116 2.72 2.63 10.52
CA GLN A 116 1.54 3.48 10.42
C GLN A 116 1.74 4.85 11.10
N VAL A 117 2.46 4.89 12.23
CA VAL A 117 2.83 6.14 12.90
C VAL A 117 3.72 6.99 11.99
N LEU A 118 4.78 6.39 11.43
CA LEU A 118 5.71 7.06 10.53
C LEU A 118 5.02 7.57 9.26
N LEU A 119 4.14 6.75 8.68
CA LEU A 119 3.34 7.12 7.51
C LEU A 119 2.43 8.32 7.82
N THR A 120 1.69 8.26 8.93
CA THR A 120 0.75 9.32 9.32
C THR A 120 1.48 10.63 9.65
N PHE A 121 2.66 10.53 10.26
CA PHE A 121 3.53 11.69 10.47
C PHE A 121 4.05 12.25 9.15
N GLY A 122 4.51 11.41 8.23
CA GLY A 122 5.03 11.79 6.92
C GLY A 122 4.01 12.56 6.07
N PHE A 123 2.72 12.18 6.13
CA PHE A 123 1.63 12.87 5.42
C PHE A 123 1.43 14.34 5.79
N LYS A 124 2.03 14.81 6.89
CA LYS A 124 2.07 16.24 7.23
C LYS A 124 2.91 17.06 6.24
N TYR A 125 3.94 16.44 5.65
CA TYR A 125 4.99 17.15 4.90
C TYR A 125 4.93 16.92 3.39
N VAL A 126 4.04 16.05 2.91
CA VAL A 126 3.98 15.66 1.49
C VAL A 126 2.71 16.17 0.79
N THR A 127 2.85 16.47 -0.50
CA THR A 127 1.69 16.75 -1.37
C THR A 127 0.94 15.47 -1.73
N ALA A 128 -0.25 15.58 -2.34
CA ALA A 128 -1.04 14.41 -2.73
C ALA A 128 -0.31 13.57 -3.77
N ILE A 129 0.33 14.24 -4.73
CA ILE A 129 1.15 13.60 -5.75
C ILE A 129 2.33 12.87 -5.10
N GLN A 130 3.05 13.52 -4.17
CA GLN A 130 4.16 12.88 -3.45
C GLN A 130 3.69 11.70 -2.59
N GLY A 131 2.55 11.83 -1.93
CA GLY A 131 1.94 10.75 -1.17
C GLY A 131 1.56 9.55 -2.03
N SER A 132 1.10 9.78 -3.27
CA SER A 132 0.81 8.73 -4.24
C SER A 132 2.07 7.98 -4.68
N ILE A 133 3.15 8.71 -5.00
CA ILE A 133 4.47 8.13 -5.33
C ILE A 133 5.04 7.34 -4.14
N LEU A 134 4.96 7.90 -2.94
CA LEU A 134 5.43 7.22 -1.74
C LEU A 134 4.62 5.93 -1.51
N SER A 135 3.31 5.97 -1.76
CA SER A 135 2.45 4.78 -1.69
C SER A 135 2.86 3.70 -2.69
N SER A 136 3.19 4.05 -3.94
CA SER A 136 3.60 3.09 -4.98
C SER A 136 4.97 2.46 -4.67
N SER A 137 5.89 3.20 -4.06
CA SER A 137 7.21 2.68 -3.66
C SER A 137 7.11 1.48 -2.71
N ARG A 138 6.03 1.40 -1.91
CA ARG A 138 5.76 0.25 -1.03
C ARG A 138 5.59 -1.05 -1.80
N ILE A 139 5.12 -1.01 -3.04
CA ILE A 139 4.98 -2.20 -3.89
C ILE A 139 6.37 -2.76 -4.22
N ILE A 140 7.32 -1.90 -4.56
CA ILE A 140 8.71 -2.30 -4.82
C ILE A 140 9.34 -2.88 -3.54
N MET A 141 9.16 -2.21 -2.40
CA MET A 141 9.68 -2.72 -1.11
C MET A 141 9.08 -4.08 -0.75
N ALA A 142 7.77 -4.26 -0.96
CA ALA A 142 7.11 -5.54 -0.72
C ALA A 142 7.66 -6.66 -1.61
N LEU A 143 7.95 -6.37 -2.89
CA LEU A 143 8.59 -7.33 -3.79
C LEU A 143 9.99 -7.72 -3.31
N VAL A 144 10.82 -6.74 -2.93
CA VAL A 144 12.19 -6.97 -2.45
C VAL A 144 12.18 -7.76 -1.14
N PHE A 145 11.36 -7.38 -0.16
CA PHE A 145 11.24 -8.13 1.09
C PHE A 145 10.64 -9.52 0.85
N GLY A 146 9.71 -9.67 -0.10
CA GLY A 146 9.19 -10.98 -0.49
C GLY A 146 10.27 -11.89 -1.07
N MET A 147 11.15 -11.36 -1.91
CA MET A 147 12.29 -12.10 -2.46
C MET A 147 13.28 -12.52 -1.35
N LEU A 148 13.62 -11.58 -0.46
CA LEU A 148 14.65 -11.82 0.57
C LEU A 148 14.17 -12.71 1.73
N LEU A 149 12.93 -12.55 2.17
CA LEU A 149 12.42 -13.19 3.40
C LEU A 149 11.59 -14.44 3.13
N LEU A 150 10.86 -14.48 2.01
CA LEU A 150 9.93 -15.57 1.68
C LEU A 150 10.47 -16.51 0.60
N SER A 151 11.67 -16.22 0.05
CA SER A 151 12.27 -16.99 -1.06
C SER A 151 11.30 -17.21 -2.24
N ASN A 152 10.38 -16.28 -2.44
CA ASN A 152 9.38 -16.37 -3.50
C ASN A 152 10.10 -16.31 -4.86
N GLU A 153 9.75 -17.23 -5.77
CA GLU A 153 10.22 -17.18 -7.14
C GLU A 153 9.72 -15.89 -7.81
N VAL A 154 10.66 -14.99 -8.11
CA VAL A 154 10.34 -13.72 -8.75
C VAL A 154 10.27 -13.94 -10.26
N GLY A 155 9.06 -13.85 -10.81
CA GLY A 155 8.84 -13.91 -12.24
C GLY A 155 9.42 -12.71 -12.98
N VAL A 156 9.76 -12.90 -14.26
CA VAL A 156 10.25 -11.82 -15.15
C VAL A 156 9.27 -10.64 -15.20
N TYR A 157 7.95 -10.92 -15.18
CA TYR A 157 6.91 -9.89 -15.15
C TYR A 157 6.94 -9.04 -13.88
N SER A 158 7.23 -9.64 -12.72
CA SER A 158 7.33 -8.91 -11.45
C SER A 158 8.54 -7.95 -11.44
N VAL A 159 9.66 -8.36 -12.03
CA VAL A 159 10.84 -7.49 -12.20
C VAL A 159 10.53 -6.33 -13.14
N LEU A 160 9.94 -6.60 -14.31
CA LEU A 160 9.55 -5.56 -15.26
C LEU A 160 8.55 -4.57 -14.66
N GLY A 161 7.58 -5.07 -13.90
CA GLY A 161 6.62 -4.24 -13.18
C GLY A 161 7.28 -3.34 -12.13
N ALA A 162 8.25 -3.86 -11.37
CA ALA A 162 9.00 -3.06 -10.40
C ALA A 162 9.83 -1.95 -11.08
N VAL A 163 10.48 -2.27 -12.21
CA VAL A 163 11.20 -1.28 -13.03
C VAL A 163 10.25 -0.20 -13.56
N ALA A 164 9.06 -0.58 -14.05
CA ALA A 164 8.06 0.37 -14.52
C ALA A 164 7.60 1.32 -13.40
N ILE A 165 7.30 0.81 -12.20
CA ILE A 165 6.94 1.65 -11.04
C ILE A 165 8.11 2.58 -10.66
N PHE A 166 9.34 2.10 -10.72
CA PHE A 166 10.52 2.92 -10.44
C PHE A 166 10.67 4.07 -11.45
N ILE A 167 10.52 3.79 -12.75
CA ILE A 167 10.53 4.80 -13.82
C ILE A 167 9.41 5.82 -13.61
N ALA A 168 8.19 5.35 -13.28
CA ALA A 168 7.07 6.22 -12.98
C ALA A 168 7.39 7.19 -11.83
N ASN A 169 8.00 6.70 -10.75
CA ASN A 169 8.38 7.52 -9.61
C ASN A 169 9.40 8.60 -9.99
N ILE A 170 10.35 8.29 -10.89
CA ILE A 170 11.30 9.27 -11.44
C ILE A 170 10.57 10.32 -12.28
N LEU A 171 9.69 9.91 -13.20
CA LEU A 171 8.96 10.82 -14.09
C LEU A 171 8.13 11.86 -13.31
N VAL A 172 7.41 11.41 -12.28
CA VAL A 172 6.58 12.31 -11.46
C VAL A 172 7.47 13.24 -10.61
N THR A 173 8.64 12.78 -10.19
CA THR A 173 9.61 13.62 -9.47
C THR A 173 10.21 14.71 -10.37
N LEU A 174 10.45 14.40 -11.65
CA LEU A 174 10.95 15.37 -12.63
C LEU A 174 9.89 16.42 -13.00
N ASP A 175 8.61 16.05 -13.12
CA ASP A 175 7.49 17.00 -13.33
C ASP A 175 7.45 18.07 -12.22
N LYS A 176 7.72 17.65 -10.99
CA LYS A 176 7.80 18.56 -9.84
C LYS A 176 8.97 19.53 -9.97
N LYS A 177 10.16 19.05 -10.33
CA LYS A 177 11.34 19.91 -10.48
C LYS A 177 11.08 21.01 -11.51
N ASN A 178 10.44 20.69 -12.63
CA ASN A 178 10.08 21.68 -13.65
C ASN A 178 9.12 22.76 -13.14
N LYS A 179 8.16 22.41 -12.27
CA LYS A 179 7.18 23.38 -11.72
C LYS A 179 7.67 24.18 -10.53
N SER A 180 8.79 23.78 -9.92
CA SER A 180 9.42 24.53 -8.83
C SER A 180 10.42 25.57 -9.34
N VAL A 181 10.80 25.50 -10.62
CA VAL A 181 11.81 26.35 -11.25
C VAL A 181 11.17 27.37 -12.22
N ALA A 182 9.91 27.16 -12.61
CA ALA A 182 9.09 28.10 -13.38
C ALA A 182 8.17 28.89 -12.44
#